data_AF-A0A073JVF6-F1
#
_entry.id   AF-A0A073JVF6-F1
#
_cell.length_a   1.000
_cell.length_b   1.000
_cell.length_c   1.000
_cell.angle_alpha   90.00
_cell.angle_beta   90.00
_cell.angle_gamma   90.00
#
_symmetry.space_group_name_H-M   'P 1'
#
loop_
_entity.id
_entity.type
_entity.pdbx_description
1 polymer ?
#
loop_
_entity_poly.entity_id
_entity_poly.type
_entity_poly.pdbx_seq_one_letter_code
_entity_poly.pdbx_strand_id
1 'polypeptide(L)'
;MNDKFERELEQLFNEKQEMPDVVRESVNRSYDMIRANTKKNKRNKVWKQVAVAACSVIVAGGLFTNEQVRASIIELFRFNDKGIERAVEEGFTERSNSMTVDQGVTVALNQYFADEHKMGFRFSIAFNDTSILQKPVRQISFDYRLKNGDGEYILENIPDTKPLKGTPGKYYISRGDDQLVSLDEKSGNVQYEEIYESEAGNIPILQGAMLEIESVNIFYEDGEMKTIDGTWNLPVENSVKQEKGEQIEYEAIKTSPHLKLSSAKASPTSFNIVFSVDEIVEDENEFIDMKVIDNKGNEYKSSDGYSTDVKGGKTIIYANFPITSYEKLGSITLKTKNFGEIKLKRK
;
A
#
# COMPACT_ATOMS: atom_id res chain seq x y z
N MET A 1 16.60 28.66 -10.84
CA MET A 1 15.59 28.12 -11.76
C MET A 1 16.35 27.23 -12.72
N ASN A 2 16.03 25.94 -12.74
CA ASN A 2 16.86 24.95 -13.42
C ASN A 2 16.35 24.82 -14.86
N ASP A 3 16.90 25.61 -15.79
CA ASP A 3 16.59 25.60 -17.25
C ASP A 3 16.65 24.21 -17.88
N LYS A 4 17.26 23.25 -17.19
CA LYS A 4 17.32 21.85 -17.59
C LYS A 4 15.95 21.16 -17.48
N PHE A 5 15.19 21.43 -16.42
CA PHE A 5 13.87 20.84 -16.21
C PHE A 5 12.84 21.39 -17.21
N GLU A 6 12.83 22.70 -17.45
CA GLU A 6 11.93 23.29 -18.46
C GLU A 6 12.24 22.74 -19.87
N ARG A 7 13.52 22.54 -20.20
CA ARG A 7 13.92 21.91 -21.47
C ARG A 7 13.58 20.42 -21.56
N GLU A 8 13.74 19.66 -20.49
CA GLU A 8 13.36 18.24 -20.44
C GLU A 8 11.83 18.09 -20.56
N LEU A 9 11.06 18.98 -19.94
CA LEU A 9 9.60 19.04 -20.07
C LEU A 9 9.18 19.42 -21.50
N GLU A 10 9.78 20.46 -22.09
CA GLU A 10 9.52 20.86 -23.48
C GLU A 10 9.91 19.77 -24.49
N GLN A 11 10.98 19.01 -24.24
CA GLN A 11 11.34 17.85 -25.07
C GLN A 11 10.30 16.74 -24.97
N LEU A 12 9.82 16.43 -23.76
CA LEU A 12 8.74 15.46 -23.54
C LEU A 12 7.43 15.86 -24.25
N PHE A 13 7.12 17.15 -24.37
CA PHE A 13 5.96 17.64 -25.11
C PHE A 13 6.14 17.68 -26.63
N ASN A 14 7.39 17.80 -27.12
CA ASN A 14 7.70 17.95 -28.54
C ASN A 14 8.16 16.64 -29.22
N GLU A 15 8.55 15.62 -28.45
CA GLU A 15 8.76 14.28 -29.00
C GLU A 15 7.41 13.69 -29.46
N LYS A 16 7.37 13.25 -30.71
CA LYS A 16 6.20 12.60 -31.34
C LYS A 16 5.93 11.19 -30.79
N GLN A 17 6.14 10.95 -29.51
CA GLN A 17 5.50 9.83 -28.83
C GLN A 17 4.12 10.32 -28.38
N GLU A 18 3.06 9.66 -28.85
CA GLU A 18 1.71 9.92 -28.35
C GLU A 18 1.73 9.72 -26.83
N MET A 19 1.71 10.83 -26.10
CA MET A 19 1.59 10.84 -24.65
C MET A 19 0.30 10.07 -24.31
N PRO A 20 0.39 8.94 -23.58
CA PRO A 20 -0.78 8.14 -23.27
C PRO A 20 -1.80 8.96 -22.50
N ASP A 21 -3.08 8.69 -22.76
CA ASP A 21 -4.19 9.51 -22.27
C ASP A 21 -4.15 9.72 -20.76
N VAL A 22 -3.72 8.71 -20.00
CA VAL A 22 -3.58 8.79 -18.53
C VAL A 22 -2.57 9.87 -18.11
N VAL A 23 -1.41 9.93 -18.77
CA VAL A 23 -0.38 10.94 -18.47
C VAL A 23 -0.90 12.33 -18.88
N ARG A 24 -1.56 12.41 -20.03
CA ARG A 24 -2.13 13.65 -20.54
C ARG A 24 -3.24 14.21 -19.64
N GLU A 25 -4.12 13.34 -19.15
CA GLU A 25 -5.19 13.70 -18.22
C GLU A 25 -4.63 14.13 -16.87
N SER A 26 -3.64 13.42 -16.34
CA SER A 26 -2.97 13.80 -15.08
C SER A 26 -2.29 15.17 -15.19
N VAL A 27 -1.57 15.41 -16.29
CA VAL A 27 -0.98 16.72 -16.59
C VAL A 27 -2.05 17.80 -16.73
N ASN A 28 -3.11 17.56 -17.50
CA ASN A 28 -4.19 18.53 -17.70
C ASN A 28 -4.91 18.85 -16.39
N ARG A 29 -5.24 17.85 -15.56
CA ARG A 29 -5.84 18.04 -14.24
C ARG A 29 -4.92 18.81 -13.30
N SER A 30 -3.63 18.53 -13.36
CA SER A 30 -2.63 19.28 -12.59
C SER A 30 -2.63 20.75 -13.01
N TYR A 31 -2.60 21.03 -14.31
CA TYR A 31 -2.75 22.39 -14.85
C TYR A 31 -4.09 23.03 -14.47
N ASP A 32 -5.20 22.29 -14.47
CA ASP A 32 -6.51 22.80 -14.12
C ASP A 32 -6.66 23.07 -12.62
N MET A 33 -6.10 22.23 -11.74
CA MET A 33 -6.00 22.50 -10.30
C MET A 33 -5.12 23.73 -10.03
N ILE A 34 -3.98 23.82 -10.72
CA ILE A 34 -3.10 25.00 -10.69
C ILE A 34 -3.88 26.25 -11.15
N ARG A 35 -4.73 26.12 -12.18
CA ARG A 35 -5.56 27.20 -12.76
C ARG A 35 -6.74 27.60 -11.87
N ALA A 36 -7.37 26.65 -11.19
CA ALA A 36 -8.46 26.88 -10.25
C ALA A 36 -7.98 27.64 -9.01
N ASN A 37 -6.79 27.29 -8.49
CA ASN A 37 -6.17 27.98 -7.36
C ASN A 37 -5.57 29.36 -7.71
N THR A 38 -5.27 29.63 -9.00
CA THR A 38 -4.77 30.96 -9.44
C THR A 38 -5.83 32.05 -9.49
N LYS A 39 -7.13 31.70 -9.53
CA LYS A 39 -8.19 32.72 -9.49
C LYS A 39 -8.25 33.46 -8.14
N LYS A 40 -7.61 32.95 -7.08
CA LYS A 40 -7.64 33.55 -5.74
C LYS A 40 -6.46 34.43 -5.35
N ASN A 41 -5.27 34.35 -5.99
CA ASN A 41 -4.14 35.21 -5.63
C ASN A 41 -3.21 35.52 -6.83
N LYS A 42 -3.17 36.79 -7.24
CA LYS A 42 -2.24 37.29 -8.27
C LYS A 42 -0.94 37.77 -7.62
N ARG A 43 0.17 37.13 -8.02
CA ARG A 43 1.61 37.44 -7.78
C ARG A 43 2.26 36.62 -6.66
N ASN A 44 3.15 35.69 -7.02
CA ASN A 44 4.54 35.58 -6.51
C ASN A 44 5.30 34.34 -7.02
N LYS A 45 6.64 34.39 -6.93
CA LYS A 45 7.66 33.37 -7.28
C LYS A 45 7.34 31.95 -6.77
N VAL A 46 6.61 31.86 -5.65
CA VAL A 46 6.11 30.60 -5.04
C VAL A 46 5.23 29.80 -6.02
N TRP A 47 4.48 30.46 -6.90
CA TRP A 47 3.60 29.77 -7.87
C TRP A 47 4.36 28.98 -8.93
N LYS A 48 5.51 29.49 -9.39
CA LYS A 48 6.37 28.74 -10.31
C LYS A 48 6.95 27.50 -9.63
N GLN A 49 7.28 27.59 -8.35
CA GLN A 49 7.81 26.46 -7.57
C GLN A 49 6.75 25.37 -7.38
N VAL A 50 5.49 25.76 -7.07
CA VAL A 50 4.35 24.83 -7.00
C VAL A 50 4.11 24.10 -8.32
N ALA A 51 4.11 24.82 -9.45
CA ALA A 51 3.89 24.20 -10.76
C ALA A 51 5.02 23.24 -11.15
N VAL A 52 6.27 23.58 -10.82
CA VAL A 52 7.43 22.71 -11.05
C VAL A 52 7.37 21.46 -10.17
N ALA A 53 7.01 21.60 -8.89
CA ALA A 53 6.84 20.47 -7.97
C ALA A 53 5.71 19.52 -8.41
N ALA A 54 4.58 20.05 -8.87
CA ALA A 54 3.49 19.24 -9.42
C ALA A 54 3.91 18.49 -10.69
N CYS A 55 4.60 19.16 -11.62
CA CYS A 55 5.11 18.50 -12.82
C CYS A 55 6.21 17.48 -12.52
N SER A 56 7.07 17.70 -11.52
CA SER A 56 8.11 16.74 -11.15
C SER A 56 7.52 15.50 -10.50
N VAL A 57 6.45 15.62 -9.72
CA VAL A 57 5.68 14.48 -9.20
C VAL A 57 5.08 13.64 -10.33
N ILE A 58 4.52 14.27 -11.36
CA ILE A 58 3.95 13.56 -12.52
C ILE A 58 5.04 12.89 -13.35
N VAL A 59 6.20 13.52 -13.55
CA VAL A 59 7.31 12.90 -14.30
C VAL A 59 7.95 11.77 -13.49
N ALA A 60 8.15 11.96 -12.19
CA ALA A 60 8.68 10.92 -11.29
C ALA A 60 7.70 9.76 -11.08
N GLY A 61 6.39 10.01 -11.13
CA GLY A 61 5.33 9.00 -11.02
C GLY A 61 4.85 8.42 -12.36
N GLY A 62 5.16 9.07 -13.49
CA GLY A 62 4.49 8.87 -14.78
C GLY A 62 5.41 8.69 -16.00
N LEU A 63 6.73 8.60 -15.84
CA LEU A 63 7.52 7.92 -16.86
C LEU A 63 7.04 6.45 -16.95
N PHE A 64 7.17 5.85 -18.15
CA PHE A 64 7.08 4.40 -18.44
C PHE A 64 5.77 3.92 -19.07
N THR A 65 5.63 4.26 -20.36
CA THR A 65 4.61 3.71 -21.27
C THR A 65 5.20 2.97 -22.48
N ASN A 66 6.48 2.62 -22.44
CA ASN A 66 7.10 1.70 -23.41
C ASN A 66 7.26 0.31 -22.77
N GLU A 67 6.97 -0.75 -23.54
CA GLU A 67 7.16 -2.16 -23.15
C GLU A 67 8.58 -2.44 -22.64
N GLN A 68 9.60 -1.74 -23.14
CA GLN A 68 10.99 -1.86 -22.66
C GLN A 68 11.19 -1.36 -21.22
N VAL A 69 10.35 -0.45 -20.72
CA VAL A 69 10.46 0.06 -19.36
C VAL A 69 9.54 -0.67 -18.37
N ARG A 70 8.69 -1.57 -18.86
CA ARG A 70 7.99 -2.56 -18.03
C ARG A 70 8.97 -3.44 -17.25
N ALA A 71 10.17 -3.68 -17.80
CA ALA A 71 11.25 -4.40 -17.11
C ALA A 71 11.87 -3.60 -15.94
N SER A 72 11.68 -2.28 -15.87
CA SER A 72 12.12 -1.44 -14.75
C SER A 72 11.04 -1.26 -13.67
N ILE A 73 9.85 -1.85 -13.85
CA ILE A 73 8.73 -1.83 -12.87
C ILE A 73 8.98 -2.79 -11.69
N ILE A 74 10.08 -3.56 -11.71
CA ILE A 74 10.40 -4.62 -10.73
C ILE A 74 10.77 -4.03 -9.33
N GLU A 75 10.84 -2.71 -9.14
CA GLU A 75 11.20 -2.05 -7.85
C GLU A 75 10.00 -1.42 -7.12
N LEU A 76 8.84 -2.07 -7.15
CA LEU A 76 7.61 -1.60 -6.52
C LEU A 76 7.21 -2.50 -5.36
N PHE A 77 6.92 -1.91 -4.18
CA PHE A 77 6.45 -2.64 -3.00
C PHE A 77 7.37 -3.81 -2.56
N ARG A 78 8.68 -3.58 -2.51
CA ARG A 78 9.65 -4.59 -2.05
C ARG A 78 9.80 -4.61 -0.53
N PHE A 79 8.76 -5.06 0.15
CA PHE A 79 8.76 -5.26 1.61
C PHE A 79 9.28 -6.65 2.01
N ASN A 80 10.02 -7.33 1.12
CA ASN A 80 10.42 -8.74 1.28
C ASN A 80 9.21 -9.70 1.45
N ASP A 81 8.05 -9.27 0.95
CA ASP A 81 6.83 -10.06 0.90
C ASP A 81 6.62 -10.60 -0.52
N LYS A 82 6.95 -11.88 -0.70
CA LYS A 82 6.87 -12.53 -2.02
C LYS A 82 5.45 -12.59 -2.58
N GLY A 83 4.42 -12.53 -1.72
CA GLY A 83 3.04 -12.50 -2.16
C GLY A 83 2.70 -11.15 -2.81
N ILE A 84 3.10 -10.05 -2.17
CA ILE A 84 2.96 -8.69 -2.75
C ILE A 84 3.81 -8.55 -4.01
N GLU A 85 5.08 -8.95 -3.96
CA GLU A 85 5.98 -8.88 -5.13
C GLU A 85 5.38 -9.63 -6.33
N ARG A 86 4.85 -10.84 -6.11
CA ARG A 86 4.19 -11.61 -7.16
C ARG A 86 2.94 -10.92 -7.70
N ALA A 87 2.11 -10.36 -6.81
CA ALA A 87 0.92 -9.62 -7.22
C ALA A 87 1.29 -8.42 -8.11
N VAL A 88 2.32 -7.68 -7.75
CA VAL A 88 2.84 -6.53 -8.52
C VAL A 88 3.37 -6.98 -9.89
N GLU A 89 4.14 -8.07 -9.95
CA GLU A 89 4.64 -8.65 -11.21
C GLU A 89 3.52 -9.05 -12.18
N GLU A 90 2.43 -9.59 -11.63
CA GLU A 90 1.22 -9.97 -12.39
C GLU A 90 0.32 -8.76 -12.70
N GLY A 91 0.74 -7.57 -12.29
CA GLY A 91 0.06 -6.32 -12.59
C GLY A 91 -1.18 -6.07 -11.73
N PHE A 92 -1.22 -6.57 -10.49
CA PHE A 92 -2.33 -6.36 -9.55
C PHE A 92 -2.41 -4.94 -8.97
N THR A 93 -1.50 -4.04 -9.35
CA THR A 93 -1.53 -2.63 -8.94
C THR A 93 -2.40 -1.78 -9.86
N GLU A 94 -3.08 -0.80 -9.28
CA GLU A 94 -3.79 0.25 -10.00
C GLU A 94 -2.95 1.53 -9.99
N ARG A 95 -3.02 2.28 -11.09
CA ARG A 95 -2.46 3.63 -11.16
C ARG A 95 -3.50 4.62 -10.65
N SER A 96 -3.05 5.68 -10.00
CA SER A 96 -3.90 6.77 -9.55
C SER A 96 -3.39 8.08 -10.12
N ASN A 97 -4.32 8.97 -10.45
CA ASN A 97 -4.03 10.34 -10.87
C ASN A 97 -4.37 11.33 -9.75
N SER A 98 -4.47 10.84 -8.52
CA SER A 98 -4.87 11.61 -7.36
C SER A 98 -3.68 12.41 -6.83
N MET A 99 -3.82 13.73 -6.83
CA MET A 99 -2.78 14.65 -6.39
C MET A 99 -3.42 15.88 -5.76
N THR A 100 -2.77 16.40 -4.72
CA THR A 100 -3.19 17.64 -4.08
C THR A 100 -1.99 18.40 -3.54
N VAL A 101 -2.18 19.70 -3.31
CA VAL A 101 -1.13 20.62 -2.85
C VAL A 101 -1.65 21.45 -1.70
N ASP A 102 -0.92 21.44 -0.60
CA ASP A 102 -1.15 22.32 0.55
C ASP A 102 0.17 22.59 1.27
N GLN A 103 0.28 23.72 1.97
CA GLN A 103 1.47 24.17 2.69
C GLN A 103 2.80 24.09 1.90
N GLY A 104 2.72 24.24 0.59
CA GLY A 104 3.89 24.13 -0.28
C GLY A 104 4.45 22.71 -0.43
N VAL A 105 3.66 21.69 -0.08
CA VAL A 105 3.95 20.28 -0.32
C VAL A 105 2.92 19.73 -1.30
N THR A 106 3.40 19.12 -2.37
CA THR A 106 2.57 18.33 -3.28
C THR A 106 2.62 16.89 -2.84
N VAL A 107 1.45 16.25 -2.71
CA VAL A 107 1.35 14.80 -2.46
C VAL A 107 0.52 14.19 -3.58
N ALA A 108 1.02 13.13 -4.19
CA ALA A 108 0.29 12.31 -5.14
C ALA A 108 0.27 10.86 -4.69
N LEU A 109 -0.88 10.22 -4.85
CA LEU A 109 -0.98 8.76 -4.83
C LEU A 109 -0.73 8.30 -6.27
N ASN A 110 0.40 7.63 -6.50
CA ASN A 110 0.80 7.18 -7.83
C ASN A 110 0.19 5.82 -8.16
N GLN A 111 0.27 4.90 -7.21
CA GLN A 111 -0.18 3.52 -7.36
C GLN A 111 -0.70 2.98 -6.05
N TYR A 112 -1.62 2.03 -6.14
CA TYR A 112 -2.12 1.31 -4.99
C TYR A 112 -2.57 -0.10 -5.39
N PHE A 113 -2.73 -0.99 -4.43
CA PHE A 113 -3.43 -2.25 -4.60
C PHE A 113 -4.23 -2.54 -3.33
N ALA A 114 -5.25 -3.37 -3.44
CA ALA A 114 -5.99 -3.88 -2.30
C ALA A 114 -6.69 -5.20 -2.64
N ASP A 115 -6.67 -6.13 -1.71
CA ASP A 115 -7.63 -7.23 -1.59
C ASP A 115 -8.14 -7.30 -0.14
N GLU A 116 -8.83 -8.38 0.25
CA GLU A 116 -9.38 -8.54 1.60
C GLU A 116 -8.30 -8.63 2.70
N HIS A 117 -7.06 -8.99 2.33
CA HIS A 117 -5.97 -9.30 3.25
C HIS A 117 -4.85 -8.27 3.23
N LYS A 118 -4.54 -7.66 2.09
CA LYS A 118 -3.47 -6.66 2.00
C LYS A 118 -3.87 -5.47 1.15
N MET A 119 -3.37 -4.30 1.51
CA MET A 119 -3.41 -3.11 0.69
C MET A 119 -2.06 -2.40 0.73
N GLY A 120 -1.75 -1.65 -0.30
CA GLY A 120 -0.53 -0.85 -0.34
C GLY A 120 -0.70 0.42 -1.15
N PHE A 121 0.04 1.45 -0.76
CA PHE A 121 0.00 2.78 -1.36
C PHE A 121 1.41 3.23 -1.69
N ARG A 122 1.59 3.79 -2.89
CA ARG A 122 2.82 4.46 -3.29
C ARG A 122 2.57 5.93 -3.52
N PHE A 123 3.31 6.74 -2.80
CA PHE A 123 3.21 8.19 -2.83
C PHE A 123 4.41 8.83 -3.50
N SER A 124 4.16 9.95 -4.15
CA SER A 124 5.20 10.92 -4.49
C SER A 124 4.93 12.23 -3.75
N ILE A 125 5.97 12.75 -3.12
CA ILE A 125 5.93 13.98 -2.35
C ILE A 125 6.92 14.95 -3.01
N ALA A 126 6.52 16.20 -3.19
CA ALA A 126 7.43 17.25 -3.61
C ALA A 126 7.32 18.47 -2.70
N PHE A 127 8.46 18.85 -2.11
CA PHE A 127 8.58 20.00 -1.23
C PHE A 127 9.04 21.22 -2.02
N ASN A 128 8.24 22.30 -2.00
CA ASN A 128 8.65 23.56 -2.63
C ASN A 128 9.86 24.21 -1.94
N ASP A 129 9.95 24.03 -0.62
CA ASP A 129 11.10 24.43 0.17
C ASP A 129 12.01 23.22 0.38
N THR A 130 13.04 23.09 -0.47
CA THR A 130 14.00 21.98 -0.37
C THR A 130 14.96 22.12 0.80
N SER A 131 15.01 23.28 1.48
CA SER A 131 15.89 23.47 2.63
C SER A 131 15.58 22.52 3.79
N ILE A 132 14.32 22.05 3.85
CA ILE A 132 13.86 21.09 4.85
C ILE A 132 14.50 19.71 4.69
N LEU A 133 15.08 19.40 3.53
CA LEU A 133 15.76 18.13 3.24
C LEU A 133 17.29 18.27 3.25
N GLN A 134 17.84 19.42 3.67
CA GLN A 134 19.30 19.61 3.73
C GLN A 134 19.97 18.85 4.88
N LYS A 135 19.19 18.47 5.89
CA LYS A 135 19.62 17.56 6.94
C LYS A 135 19.39 16.12 6.49
N PRO A 136 20.27 15.16 6.87
CA PRO A 136 20.04 13.75 6.59
C PRO A 136 18.67 13.29 7.13
N VAL A 137 17.80 12.88 6.20
CA VAL A 137 16.45 12.39 6.52
C VAL A 137 16.52 10.88 6.72
N ARG A 138 16.05 10.43 7.88
CA ARG A 138 15.94 9.01 8.25
C ARG A 138 14.64 8.40 7.72
N GLN A 139 13.53 9.12 7.89
CA GLN A 139 12.19 8.63 7.56
C GLN A 139 11.27 9.79 7.19
N ILE A 140 10.32 9.52 6.30
CA ILE A 140 9.15 10.37 6.06
C ILE A 140 7.92 9.50 6.32
N SER A 141 6.90 10.07 6.95
CA SER A 141 5.61 9.41 7.15
C SER A 141 4.47 10.43 7.10
N PHE A 142 3.24 9.93 7.09
CA PHE A 142 2.04 10.74 7.14
C PHE A 142 1.24 10.49 8.40
N ASP A 143 0.64 11.55 8.95
CA ASP A 143 -0.56 11.36 9.77
C ASP A 143 -1.76 11.37 8.82
N TYR A 144 -2.50 10.27 8.72
CA TYR A 144 -3.62 10.19 7.80
C TYR A 144 -4.71 9.21 8.23
N ARG A 145 -5.85 9.30 7.54
CA ARG A 145 -6.95 8.34 7.68
C ARG A 145 -7.41 7.86 6.31
N LEU A 146 -7.74 6.58 6.19
CA LEU A 146 -8.41 6.01 5.04
C LEU A 146 -9.90 5.84 5.37
N LYS A 147 -10.75 6.52 4.60
CA LYS A 147 -12.20 6.43 4.72
C LYS A 147 -12.78 5.78 3.48
N ASN A 148 -13.66 4.80 3.62
CA ASN A 148 -14.31 4.14 2.49
C ASN A 148 -15.43 5.00 1.88
N GLY A 149 -16.02 4.53 0.77
CA GLY A 149 -17.13 5.22 0.10
C GLY A 149 -18.40 5.37 0.96
N ASP A 150 -18.58 4.51 1.97
CA ASP A 150 -19.70 4.57 2.92
C ASP A 150 -19.44 5.56 4.08
N GLY A 151 -18.26 6.18 4.13
CA GLY A 151 -17.87 7.13 5.17
C GLY A 151 -17.26 6.49 6.41
N GLU A 152 -17.01 5.19 6.41
CA GLU A 152 -16.36 4.47 7.49
C GLU A 152 -14.83 4.58 7.41
N TYR A 153 -14.19 4.82 8.55
CA TYR A 153 -12.74 4.84 8.67
C TYR A 153 -12.20 3.41 8.79
N ILE A 154 -11.39 3.00 7.81
CA ILE A 154 -10.78 1.67 7.71
C ILE A 154 -9.43 1.64 8.43
N LEU A 155 -8.65 2.72 8.27
CA LEU A 155 -7.31 2.87 8.81
C LEU A 155 -7.16 4.30 9.32
N GLU A 156 -6.54 4.45 10.49
CA GLU A 156 -6.17 5.73 11.07
C GLU A 156 -4.74 5.63 11.57
N ASN A 157 -3.79 6.14 10.78
CA ASN A 157 -2.40 6.26 11.18
C ASN A 157 -2.20 7.71 11.66
N ILE A 158 -2.51 7.96 12.93
CA ILE A 158 -2.49 9.30 13.52
C ILE A 158 -1.83 9.26 14.91
N PRO A 159 -1.31 10.38 15.43
CA PRO A 159 -0.77 10.42 16.78
C PRO A 159 -1.86 10.14 17.84
N ASP A 160 -1.48 9.51 18.96
CA ASP A 160 -2.37 9.20 20.09
C ASP A 160 -3.05 10.43 20.72
N THR A 161 -2.56 11.62 20.41
CA THR A 161 -3.14 12.89 20.85
C THR A 161 -4.42 13.27 20.09
N LYS A 162 -4.71 12.61 18.96
CA LYS A 162 -5.91 12.84 18.15
C LYS A 162 -6.94 11.74 18.39
N PRO A 163 -8.24 12.08 18.48
CA PRO A 163 -9.27 11.06 18.63
C PRO A 163 -9.38 10.21 17.35
N LEU A 164 -9.57 8.91 17.56
CA LEU A 164 -9.99 7.97 16.53
C LEU A 164 -11.43 8.27 16.12
N LYS A 165 -11.72 8.17 14.82
CA LYS A 165 -13.03 8.36 14.21
C LYS A 165 -13.70 7.04 13.81
N GLY A 166 -12.94 5.95 13.74
CA GLY A 166 -13.42 4.62 13.42
C GLY A 166 -14.42 4.09 14.44
N THR A 167 -15.17 3.07 14.00
CA THR A 167 -16.14 2.41 14.88
C THR A 167 -15.40 1.65 15.99
N PRO A 168 -15.67 1.92 17.27
CA PRO A 168 -15.01 1.21 18.37
C PRO A 168 -15.16 -0.31 18.25
N GLY A 169 -14.07 -1.05 18.41
CA GLY A 169 -14.05 -2.52 18.30
C GLY A 169 -14.04 -3.06 16.87
N LYS A 170 -14.04 -2.20 15.84
CA LYS A 170 -13.92 -2.60 14.44
C LYS A 170 -12.54 -2.22 13.92
N TYR A 171 -11.63 -3.18 13.95
CA TYR A 171 -10.25 -3.04 13.47
C TYR A 171 -10.10 -3.86 12.19
N TYR A 172 -9.62 -3.22 11.14
CA TYR A 172 -9.42 -3.84 9.84
C TYR A 172 -7.99 -4.34 9.66
N ILE A 173 -7.04 -3.58 10.18
CA ILE A 173 -5.63 -3.73 9.94
C ILE A 173 -4.98 -4.32 11.18
N SER A 174 -4.29 -5.45 10.98
CA SER A 174 -3.47 -6.11 12.01
C SER A 174 -2.05 -5.52 12.05
N ARG A 175 -1.53 -5.09 10.89
CA ARG A 175 -0.16 -4.59 10.77
C ARG A 175 -0.01 -3.59 9.62
N GLY A 176 0.95 -2.67 9.77
CA GLY A 176 1.43 -1.81 8.70
C GLY A 176 2.96 -1.79 8.66
N ASP A 177 3.51 -1.52 7.48
CA ASP A 177 4.92 -1.24 7.28
C ASP A 177 5.07 -0.09 6.28
N ASP A 178 6.16 0.65 6.39
CA ASP A 178 6.47 1.76 5.51
C ASP A 178 7.94 1.81 5.11
N GLN A 179 8.21 2.41 3.96
CA GLN A 179 9.58 2.63 3.54
C GLN A 179 9.76 3.88 2.71
N LEU A 180 10.88 4.55 2.95
CA LEU A 180 11.40 5.59 2.06
C LEU A 180 12.10 4.93 0.87
N VAL A 181 11.48 4.99 -0.30
CA VAL A 181 11.99 4.36 -1.53
C VAL A 181 13.12 5.19 -2.15
N SER A 182 12.90 6.51 -2.27
CA SER A 182 13.91 7.43 -2.79
C SER A 182 13.69 8.85 -2.28
N LEU A 183 14.79 9.59 -2.20
CA LEU A 183 14.81 10.99 -1.77
C LEU A 183 15.86 11.74 -2.59
N ASP A 184 15.42 12.79 -3.29
CA ASP A 184 16.30 13.75 -3.97
C ASP A 184 16.20 15.10 -3.26
N GLU A 185 17.17 15.36 -2.39
CA GLU A 185 17.29 16.60 -1.61
C GLU A 185 17.33 17.85 -2.49
N LYS A 186 17.89 17.76 -3.71
CA LYS A 186 18.06 18.93 -4.59
C LYS A 186 16.75 19.32 -5.25
N SER A 187 16.00 18.34 -5.71
CA SER A 187 14.70 18.59 -6.36
C SER A 187 13.54 18.66 -5.37
N GLY A 188 13.72 18.20 -4.13
CA GLY A 188 12.67 18.13 -3.13
C GLY A 188 11.72 16.96 -3.32
N ASN A 189 12.05 16.00 -4.18
CA ASN A 189 11.17 14.90 -4.53
C ASN A 189 11.47 13.68 -3.66
N VAL A 190 10.40 13.04 -3.19
CA VAL A 190 10.44 11.85 -2.35
C VAL A 190 9.47 10.82 -2.90
N GLN A 191 9.86 9.55 -2.85
CA GLN A 191 8.98 8.41 -3.04
C GLN A 191 8.89 7.62 -1.74
N TYR A 192 7.66 7.32 -1.37
CA TYR A 192 7.32 6.67 -0.11
C TYR A 192 6.28 5.59 -0.38
N GLU A 193 6.42 4.44 0.26
CA GLU A 193 5.50 3.31 0.13
C GLU A 193 5.03 2.87 1.51
N GLU A 194 3.77 2.46 1.58
CA GLU A 194 3.17 1.85 2.74
C GLU A 194 2.44 0.57 2.33
N ILE A 195 2.48 -0.44 3.19
CA ILE A 195 1.66 -1.65 3.08
C ILE A 195 0.93 -1.91 4.40
N TYR A 196 -0.25 -2.50 4.28
CA TYR A 196 -1.10 -2.86 5.40
C TYR A 196 -1.67 -4.25 5.21
N GLU A 197 -1.78 -4.98 6.32
CA GLU A 197 -2.23 -6.36 6.35
C GLU A 197 -3.39 -6.55 7.33
N SER A 198 -4.35 -7.37 6.92
CA SER A 198 -5.46 -7.89 7.68
C SER A 198 -5.37 -9.42 7.69
N GLU A 199 -4.96 -9.97 8.82
CA GLU A 199 -4.92 -11.43 8.99
C GLU A 199 -6.33 -12.01 9.01
N ALA A 200 -7.29 -11.24 9.54
CA ALA A 200 -8.70 -11.62 9.56
C ALA A 200 -9.39 -11.52 8.19
N GLY A 201 -8.78 -10.85 7.19
CA GLY A 201 -9.35 -10.73 5.85
C GLY A 201 -10.54 -9.78 5.75
N ASN A 202 -10.48 -8.65 6.47
CA ASN A 202 -11.62 -7.75 6.59
C ASN A 202 -11.46 -6.44 5.80
N ILE A 203 -10.38 -6.23 5.05
CA ILE A 203 -10.19 -4.98 4.30
C ILE A 203 -11.34 -4.85 3.29
N PRO A 204 -12.18 -3.81 3.40
CA PRO A 204 -13.30 -3.65 2.49
C PRO A 204 -12.81 -3.16 1.12
N ILE A 205 -13.71 -3.25 0.14
CA ILE A 205 -13.46 -2.68 -1.19
C ILE A 205 -13.23 -1.17 -1.04
N LEU A 206 -12.16 -0.65 -1.65
CA LEU A 206 -11.79 0.77 -1.55
C LEU A 206 -12.56 1.66 -2.54
N GLN A 207 -13.74 1.22 -2.98
CA GLN A 207 -14.56 1.94 -3.94
C GLN A 207 -14.99 3.29 -3.32
N GLY A 208 -14.67 4.39 -3.99
CA GLY A 208 -14.94 5.74 -3.50
C GLY A 208 -14.17 6.12 -2.23
N ALA A 209 -13.10 5.40 -1.89
CA ALA A 209 -12.33 5.69 -0.69
C ALA A 209 -11.52 7.00 -0.83
N MET A 210 -11.16 7.58 0.31
CA MET A 210 -10.42 8.82 0.43
C MET A 210 -9.30 8.65 1.45
N LEU A 211 -8.07 8.96 1.05
CA LEU A 211 -6.95 9.17 1.96
C LEU A 211 -6.97 10.63 2.41
N GLU A 212 -7.23 10.86 3.69
CA GLU A 212 -7.26 12.16 4.35
C GLU A 212 -5.94 12.36 5.10
N ILE A 213 -4.91 12.92 4.45
CA ILE A 213 -3.62 13.21 5.07
C ILE A 213 -3.69 14.57 5.77
N GLU A 214 -3.30 14.58 7.05
CA GLU A 214 -3.35 15.76 7.94
C GLU A 214 -1.97 16.36 8.20
N SER A 215 -0.91 15.57 8.10
CA SER A 215 0.45 16.06 8.27
C SER A 215 1.45 15.23 7.49
N VAL A 216 2.58 15.87 7.14
CA VAL A 216 3.78 15.20 6.64
C VAL A 216 4.86 15.34 7.71
N ASN A 217 5.36 14.20 8.19
CA ASN A 217 6.38 14.13 9.23
C ASN A 217 7.73 13.75 8.61
N ILE A 218 8.75 14.54 8.90
CA ILE A 218 10.14 14.32 8.46
C ILE A 218 10.97 14.04 9.71
N PHE A 219 11.53 12.85 9.81
CA PHE A 219 12.43 12.44 10.88
C PHE A 219 13.85 12.50 10.38
N TYR A 220 14.70 13.23 11.08
CA TYR A 220 16.11 13.36 10.75
C TYR A 220 16.95 12.31 11.51
N GLU A 221 18.15 12.03 11.01
CA GLU A 221 19.10 11.12 11.67
C GLU A 221 19.60 11.63 13.03
N ASP A 222 19.54 12.94 13.26
CA ASP A 222 19.89 13.57 14.55
C ASP A 222 18.79 13.43 15.62
N GLY A 223 17.65 12.81 15.27
CA GLY A 223 16.50 12.60 16.14
C GLY A 223 15.53 13.78 16.17
N GLU A 224 15.82 14.90 15.50
CA GLU A 224 14.85 15.97 15.32
C GLU A 224 13.71 15.53 14.39
N MET A 225 12.54 16.12 14.61
CA MET A 225 11.36 15.91 13.78
C MET A 225 10.86 17.27 13.29
N LYS A 226 10.48 17.32 12.02
CA LYS A 226 9.72 18.43 11.44
C LYS A 226 8.37 17.93 10.95
N THR A 227 7.30 18.53 11.44
CA THR A 227 5.93 18.27 11.00
C THR A 227 5.42 19.44 10.18
N ILE A 228 4.74 19.13 9.07
CA ILE A 228 4.03 20.08 8.24
C ILE A 228 2.55 19.72 8.29
N ASP A 229 1.78 20.45 9.09
CA ASP A 229 0.33 20.28 9.18
C ASP A 229 -0.35 20.85 7.93
N GLY A 230 -1.30 20.12 7.35
CA GLY A 230 -2.03 20.56 6.17
C GLY A 230 -3.25 19.69 5.89
N THR A 231 -3.74 19.74 4.66
CA THR A 231 -4.86 18.91 4.23
C THR A 231 -4.63 18.41 2.81
N TRP A 232 -4.27 17.14 2.70
CA TRP A 232 -4.11 16.44 1.42
C TRP A 232 -5.13 15.32 1.32
N ASN A 233 -6.27 15.62 0.69
CA ASN A 233 -7.32 14.64 0.41
C ASN A 233 -7.07 14.02 -0.96
N LEU A 234 -6.75 12.72 -0.97
CA LEU A 234 -6.43 11.95 -2.17
C LEU A 234 -7.53 10.90 -2.38
N PRO A 235 -8.44 11.11 -3.34
CA PRO A 235 -9.35 10.06 -3.77
C PRO A 235 -8.58 8.81 -4.19
N VAL A 236 -9.04 7.65 -3.72
CA VAL A 236 -8.62 6.34 -4.23
C VAL A 236 -9.63 5.99 -5.33
N GLU A 237 -9.15 5.94 -6.57
CA GLU A 237 -10.00 5.58 -7.71
C GLU A 237 -10.55 4.15 -7.53
N ASN A 238 -11.65 3.83 -8.21
CA ASN A 238 -12.25 2.50 -8.06
C ASN A 238 -11.34 1.44 -8.69
N SER A 239 -10.89 0.47 -7.89
CA SER A 239 -10.05 -0.63 -8.37
C SER A 239 -10.89 -1.69 -9.07
N VAL A 240 -10.73 -1.82 -10.40
CA VAL A 240 -11.34 -2.91 -11.16
C VAL A 240 -10.66 -4.24 -10.82
N LYS A 241 -9.38 -4.20 -10.43
CA LYS A 241 -8.61 -5.39 -10.06
C LYS A 241 -9.00 -5.96 -8.70
N GLN A 242 -9.34 -5.13 -7.71
CA GLN A 242 -9.84 -5.60 -6.42
C GLN A 242 -11.14 -6.42 -6.59
N GLU A 243 -12.06 -5.98 -7.43
CA GLU A 243 -13.32 -6.69 -7.70
C GLU A 243 -13.14 -7.99 -8.52
N LYS A 244 -12.07 -8.08 -9.32
CA LYS A 244 -11.85 -9.18 -10.27
C LYS A 244 -10.70 -10.12 -9.89
N GLY A 245 -10.07 -9.92 -8.74
CA GLY A 245 -8.97 -10.76 -8.28
C GLY A 245 -9.41 -12.22 -8.20
N GLU A 246 -8.70 -13.12 -8.90
CA GLU A 246 -8.97 -14.56 -8.82
C GLU A 246 -8.68 -14.99 -7.37
N GLN A 247 -9.71 -15.49 -6.67
CA GLN A 247 -9.55 -16.19 -5.40
C GLN A 247 -9.61 -17.70 -5.64
N ILE A 248 -8.70 -18.45 -5.03
CA ILE A 248 -8.68 -19.92 -5.10
C ILE A 248 -9.00 -20.47 -3.72
N GLU A 249 -10.12 -21.16 -3.60
CA GLU A 249 -10.52 -21.85 -2.37
C GLU A 249 -9.85 -23.22 -2.24
N TYR A 250 -9.53 -23.57 -1.01
CA TYR A 250 -9.01 -24.89 -0.65
C TYR A 250 -9.90 -25.56 0.40
N GLU A 251 -9.97 -26.88 0.33
CA GLU A 251 -10.69 -27.70 1.31
C GLU A 251 -9.77 -28.73 1.97
N ALA A 252 -10.08 -29.06 3.22
CA ALA A 252 -9.33 -30.07 3.97
C ALA A 252 -9.59 -31.48 3.44
N ILE A 253 -8.52 -32.19 3.10
CA ILE A 253 -8.53 -33.62 2.80
C ILE A 253 -8.29 -34.44 4.07
N LYS A 254 -7.39 -33.92 4.92
CA LYS A 254 -6.96 -34.58 6.15
C LYS A 254 -6.55 -33.53 7.17
N THR A 255 -7.00 -33.72 8.41
CA THR A 255 -6.73 -32.79 9.50
C THR A 255 -6.33 -33.57 10.75
N SER A 256 -5.36 -33.07 11.51
CA SER A 256 -5.11 -33.57 12.87
C SER A 256 -6.35 -33.45 13.76
N PRO A 257 -6.54 -34.32 14.78
CA PRO A 257 -7.73 -34.31 15.62
C PRO A 257 -8.02 -32.99 16.35
N HIS A 258 -6.98 -32.22 16.68
CA HIS A 258 -7.09 -30.96 17.44
C HIS A 258 -7.18 -29.73 16.55
N LEU A 259 -7.15 -29.89 15.23
CA LEU A 259 -7.22 -28.79 14.28
C LEU A 259 -8.56 -28.84 13.56
N LYS A 260 -9.17 -27.68 13.35
CA LYS A 260 -10.34 -27.55 12.51
C LYS A 260 -10.17 -26.39 11.55
N LEU A 261 -10.19 -26.69 10.25
CA LEU A 261 -10.19 -25.67 9.20
C LEU A 261 -11.54 -24.94 9.17
N SER A 262 -11.50 -23.61 9.14
CA SER A 262 -12.67 -22.76 8.89
C SER A 262 -12.65 -22.22 7.46
N SER A 263 -11.51 -21.70 7.00
CA SER A 263 -11.31 -21.24 5.63
C SER A 263 -9.85 -21.38 5.20
N ALA A 264 -9.63 -21.54 3.90
CA ALA A 264 -8.32 -21.48 3.27
C ALA A 264 -8.50 -20.92 1.86
N LYS A 265 -7.91 -19.76 1.58
CA LYS A 265 -8.08 -19.04 0.31
C LYS A 265 -6.77 -18.40 -0.13
N ALA A 266 -6.39 -18.61 -1.38
CA ALA A 266 -5.35 -17.80 -2.03
C ALA A 266 -6.01 -16.62 -2.74
N SER A 267 -5.63 -15.41 -2.35
CA SER A 267 -5.95 -14.14 -3.01
C SER A 267 -4.77 -13.68 -3.88
N PRO A 268 -4.91 -12.58 -4.63
CA PRO A 268 -3.81 -12.03 -5.42
C PRO A 268 -2.54 -11.71 -4.61
N THR A 269 -2.66 -11.36 -3.32
CA THR A 269 -1.50 -10.95 -2.51
C THR A 269 -1.04 -11.98 -1.47
N SER A 270 -1.86 -12.98 -1.14
CA SER A 270 -1.56 -13.91 -0.04
C SER A 270 -2.42 -15.16 -0.04
N PHE A 271 -2.01 -16.14 0.77
CA PHE A 271 -2.80 -17.30 1.11
C PHE A 271 -3.22 -17.17 2.56
N ASN A 272 -4.50 -16.86 2.76
CA ASN A 272 -5.10 -16.77 4.07
C ASN A 272 -5.63 -18.14 4.51
N ILE A 273 -5.35 -18.48 5.77
CA ILE A 273 -5.91 -19.66 6.41
C ILE A 273 -6.46 -19.28 7.78
N VAL A 274 -7.68 -19.76 8.04
CA VAL A 274 -8.33 -19.63 9.33
C VAL A 274 -8.63 -21.03 9.85
N PHE A 275 -8.10 -21.34 11.02
CA PHE A 275 -8.32 -22.62 11.69
C PHE A 275 -8.47 -22.41 13.19
N SER A 276 -9.00 -23.40 13.88
CA SER A 276 -9.11 -23.38 15.33
C SER A 276 -8.43 -24.59 15.96
N VAL A 277 -7.97 -24.40 17.20
CA VAL A 277 -7.57 -25.48 18.11
C VAL A 277 -8.61 -25.66 19.21
N ASP A 278 -8.81 -26.90 19.66
CA ASP A 278 -9.81 -27.26 20.68
C ASP A 278 -9.32 -26.97 22.12
N GLU A 279 -8.59 -25.88 22.31
CA GLU A 279 -8.17 -25.36 23.60
C GLU A 279 -7.93 -23.85 23.54
N ILE A 280 -7.81 -23.22 24.72
CA ILE A 280 -7.37 -21.83 24.84
C ILE A 280 -5.84 -21.85 24.95
N VAL A 281 -5.20 -21.31 23.92
CA VAL A 281 -3.74 -21.10 23.89
C VAL A 281 -3.43 -19.70 24.38
N GLU A 282 -2.72 -19.60 25.51
CA GLU A 282 -2.28 -18.32 26.11
C GLU A 282 -0.90 -17.87 25.61
N ASP A 283 -0.07 -18.78 25.08
CA ASP A 283 1.24 -18.44 24.54
C ASP A 283 1.11 -17.79 23.16
N GLU A 284 1.40 -16.49 23.10
CA GLU A 284 1.39 -15.68 21.87
C GLU A 284 2.41 -16.14 20.82
N ASN A 285 3.35 -17.03 21.16
CA ASN A 285 4.36 -17.55 20.23
C ASN A 285 4.07 -18.97 19.75
N GLU A 286 2.99 -19.60 20.22
CA GLU A 286 2.70 -21.02 19.96
C GLU A 286 2.63 -21.35 18.44
N PHE A 287 2.12 -20.41 17.64
CA PHE A 287 2.00 -20.59 16.18
C PHE A 287 3.07 -19.85 15.37
N ILE A 288 4.10 -19.26 15.99
CA ILE A 288 5.13 -18.49 15.26
C ILE A 288 5.92 -19.33 14.25
N ASP A 289 6.08 -20.63 14.54
CA ASP A 289 6.82 -21.59 13.70
C ASP A 289 5.94 -22.24 12.61
N MET A 290 4.69 -21.82 12.47
CA MET A 290 3.80 -22.42 11.46
C MET A 290 4.27 -22.12 10.04
N LYS A 291 4.01 -23.08 9.15
CA LYS A 291 4.38 -22.98 7.74
C LYS A 291 3.42 -23.71 6.84
N VAL A 292 3.32 -23.24 5.61
CA VAL A 292 2.69 -23.95 4.52
C VAL A 292 3.77 -24.63 3.67
N ILE A 293 3.51 -25.88 3.26
CA ILE A 293 4.38 -26.66 2.39
C ILE A 293 3.60 -26.99 1.12
N ASP A 294 4.15 -26.64 -0.04
CA ASP A 294 3.54 -26.97 -1.34
C ASP A 294 3.81 -28.42 -1.78
N ASN A 295 3.27 -28.80 -2.93
CA ASN A 295 3.46 -30.13 -3.50
C ASN A 295 4.90 -30.41 -4.02
N LYS A 296 5.74 -29.38 -4.12
CA LYS A 296 7.16 -29.49 -4.49
C LYS A 296 8.08 -29.53 -3.27
N GLY A 297 7.55 -29.34 -2.07
CA GLY A 297 8.30 -29.28 -0.81
C GLY A 297 8.85 -27.90 -0.50
N ASN A 298 8.44 -26.84 -1.20
CA ASN A 298 8.79 -25.48 -0.83
C ASN A 298 8.05 -25.08 0.45
N GLU A 299 8.76 -24.46 1.37
CA GLU A 299 8.22 -24.00 2.64
C GLU A 299 7.99 -22.49 2.62
N TYR A 300 6.82 -22.09 3.09
CA TYR A 300 6.39 -20.71 3.21
C TYR A 300 6.04 -20.45 4.67
N LYS A 301 6.76 -19.55 5.31
CA LYS A 301 6.40 -19.07 6.65
C LYS A 301 5.30 -18.04 6.54
N SER A 302 4.56 -17.83 7.63
CA SER A 302 3.64 -16.70 7.69
C SER A 302 4.43 -15.42 7.44
N SER A 303 3.90 -14.56 6.57
CA SER A 303 4.62 -13.41 6.02
C SER A 303 5.16 -12.53 7.15
N ASP A 304 4.38 -12.38 8.22
CA ASP A 304 4.65 -11.35 9.22
C ASP A 304 3.96 -11.55 10.59
N GLY A 305 3.38 -12.72 10.86
CA GLY A 305 2.73 -13.01 12.15
C GLY A 305 1.47 -13.85 12.05
N TYR A 306 0.63 -13.76 13.08
CA TYR A 306 -0.74 -14.27 13.07
C TYR A 306 -1.59 -13.55 14.11
N SER A 307 -2.89 -13.53 13.88
CA SER A 307 -3.88 -13.03 14.84
C SER A 307 -4.56 -14.21 15.51
N THR A 308 -4.97 -14.00 16.76
CA THR A 308 -5.80 -14.96 17.48
C THR A 308 -7.09 -14.34 17.98
N ASP A 309 -8.10 -15.19 18.14
CA ASP A 309 -9.35 -14.84 18.82
C ASP A 309 -9.82 -16.05 19.64
N VAL A 310 -10.48 -15.82 20.77
CA VAL A 310 -10.99 -16.89 21.63
C VAL A 310 -12.50 -16.91 21.57
N LYS A 311 -13.07 -17.96 20.97
CA LYS A 311 -14.52 -18.15 20.85
C LYS A 311 -14.93 -19.55 21.29
N GLY A 312 -15.86 -19.61 22.26
CA GLY A 312 -16.44 -20.88 22.71
C GLY A 312 -15.41 -21.86 23.30
N GLY A 313 -14.38 -21.35 23.98
CA GLY A 313 -13.32 -22.16 24.57
C GLY A 313 -12.26 -22.66 23.58
N LYS A 314 -12.22 -22.10 22.37
CA LYS A 314 -11.27 -22.44 21.31
C LYS A 314 -10.48 -21.21 20.91
N THR A 315 -9.18 -21.37 20.66
CA THR A 315 -8.37 -20.38 19.98
C THR A 315 -8.55 -20.53 18.46
N ILE A 316 -8.95 -19.45 17.80
CA ILE A 316 -9.02 -19.29 16.35
C ILE A 316 -7.77 -18.54 15.92
N ILE A 317 -7.11 -19.03 14.88
CA ILE A 317 -5.88 -18.50 14.31
C ILE A 317 -6.19 -17.98 12.91
N TYR A 318 -5.72 -16.78 12.61
CA TYR A 318 -5.79 -16.15 11.28
C TYR A 318 -4.37 -15.87 10.81
N ALA A 319 -4.00 -16.36 9.64
CA ALA A 319 -2.62 -16.23 9.15
C ALA A 319 -2.56 -16.09 7.63
N ASN A 320 -1.61 -15.29 7.17
CA ASN A 320 -1.35 -15.02 5.76
C ASN A 320 0.04 -15.51 5.36
N PHE A 321 0.10 -16.35 4.34
CA PHE A 321 1.34 -16.86 3.77
C PHE A 321 1.63 -16.18 2.42
N PRO A 322 2.90 -16.00 2.04
CA PRO A 322 3.29 -15.35 0.79
C PRO A 322 3.17 -16.33 -0.39
N ILE A 323 1.96 -16.82 -0.61
CA ILE A 323 1.54 -17.69 -1.72
C ILE A 323 0.31 -17.01 -2.32
N THR A 324 0.26 -16.77 -3.62
CA THR A 324 -0.86 -16.06 -4.24
C THR A 324 -1.78 -17.00 -5.03
N SER A 325 -2.86 -16.45 -5.58
CA SER A 325 -3.72 -17.17 -6.52
C SER A 325 -3.05 -17.42 -7.87
N TYR A 326 -1.96 -16.71 -8.19
CA TYR A 326 -1.25 -16.86 -9.47
C TYR A 326 -0.44 -18.17 -9.56
N GLU A 327 0.02 -18.74 -8.44
CA GLU A 327 0.76 -20.01 -8.40
C GLU A 327 -0.11 -21.22 -8.72
N LYS A 328 -1.45 -21.10 -8.55
CA LYS A 328 -2.44 -22.15 -8.88
C LYS A 328 -2.09 -23.53 -8.31
N LEU A 329 -1.57 -23.56 -7.08
CA LEU A 329 -1.13 -24.80 -6.43
C LEU A 329 -2.31 -25.78 -6.28
N GLY A 330 -2.08 -27.05 -6.63
CA GLY A 330 -3.12 -28.09 -6.55
C GLY A 330 -3.37 -28.57 -5.12
N SER A 331 -2.34 -28.59 -4.29
CA SER A 331 -2.40 -29.04 -2.90
C SER A 331 -1.32 -28.39 -2.06
N ILE A 332 -1.63 -28.15 -0.81
CA ILE A 332 -0.73 -27.54 0.18
C ILE A 332 -0.96 -28.18 1.55
N THR A 333 0.01 -28.09 2.44
CA THR A 333 -0.10 -28.58 3.82
C THR A 333 0.25 -27.48 4.80
N LEU A 334 -0.69 -27.10 5.67
CA LEU A 334 -0.37 -26.31 6.86
C LEU A 334 0.26 -27.24 7.88
N LYS A 335 1.40 -26.83 8.45
CA LYS A 335 2.08 -27.52 9.54
C LYS A 335 2.27 -26.58 10.71
N THR A 336 1.81 -27.00 11.88
CA THR A 336 2.06 -26.35 13.17
C THR A 336 3.03 -27.19 13.99
N LYS A 337 3.64 -26.59 15.02
CA LYS A 337 4.65 -27.26 15.85
C LYS A 337 4.03 -28.33 16.74
N ASN A 338 3.00 -27.98 17.51
CA ASN A 338 2.44 -28.84 18.55
C ASN A 338 1.05 -29.42 18.20
N PHE A 339 0.35 -28.90 17.18
CA PHE A 339 -1.01 -29.34 16.83
C PHE A 339 -1.10 -30.21 15.57
N GLY A 340 0.02 -30.39 14.86
CA GLY A 340 0.14 -31.26 13.70
C GLY A 340 -0.13 -30.55 12.37
N GLU A 341 -0.90 -31.17 11.47
CA GLU A 341 -1.02 -30.71 10.09
C GLU A 341 -2.46 -30.70 9.55
N ILE A 342 -2.70 -29.82 8.58
CA ILE A 342 -3.91 -29.78 7.75
C ILE A 342 -3.47 -29.92 6.28
N LYS A 343 -3.87 -31.01 5.62
CA LYS A 343 -3.65 -31.21 4.19
C LYS A 343 -4.84 -30.67 3.41
N LEU A 344 -4.56 -29.81 2.45
CA LEU A 344 -5.54 -29.08 1.67
C LEU A 344 -5.39 -29.42 0.18
N LYS A 345 -6.52 -29.48 -0.53
CA LYS A 345 -6.55 -29.45 -2.00
C LYS A 345 -7.35 -28.26 -2.48
N ARG A 346 -7.01 -27.78 -3.67
CA ARG A 346 -7.85 -26.83 -4.40
C ARG A 346 -9.24 -27.42 -4.62
N LYS A 347 -10.27 -26.61 -4.42
CA LYS A 347 -11.67 -26.96 -4.60
C LYS A 347 -12.07 -27.02 -6.08
#